data_AF-A0A813L3E4-F1
#
_entry.id   AF-A0A813L3E4-F1
#
_cell.length_a   1.000
_cell.length_b   1.000
_cell.length_c   1.000
_cell.angle_alpha   90.00
_cell.angle_beta   90.00
_cell.angle_gamma   90.00
#
_symmetry.space_group_name_H-M   'P 1'
#
loop_
_entity.id
_entity.type
_entity.pdbx_description
1 polymer ?
#
loop_
_entity_poly.entity_id
_entity_poly.type
_entity_poly.pdbx_seq_one_letter_code
_entity_poly.pdbx_strand_id
1 'polypeptide(L)'
;MRSEVSGKWYIGVRMCPEGVGSPEDDIKYQSSSSDKAFRLQPKTKLILTRHSSRQPALQAERLLHLFYKVVASRYFVNRAYQTLTGFDRSGAQHSQESKDKISKARMGKMHTQDTKDKMSEARKGKPGKPHSQETKDKISEARTGKTHSQETKDKMSKSRKGKTHSQETKDKISQARKGMLGKPHSQETRDKMRQAHKGKKLTQVTKDKISEARKGRDCQRHSQERKDKISKSIKYWWERRRFTSEKLVEDRSEDRHVI
;
A
#
# COMPACT_ATOMS: atom_id res chain seq x y z
N MET A 1 19.73 38.60 8.31
CA MET A 1 21.12 38.28 8.70
C MET A 1 21.62 37.11 7.89
N ARG A 2 22.86 37.17 7.41
CA ARG A 2 23.53 36.11 6.68
C ARG A 2 24.78 35.68 7.44
N SER A 3 25.03 34.38 7.53
CA SER A 3 26.32 33.86 7.97
C SER A 3 27.23 33.73 6.74
N GLU A 4 28.43 34.29 6.84
CA GLU A 4 29.41 34.28 5.73
C GLU A 4 29.98 32.89 5.49
N VAL A 5 30.20 32.12 6.56
CA VAL A 5 30.83 30.80 6.49
C VAL A 5 29.83 29.70 6.13
N SER A 6 28.64 29.69 6.74
CA SER A 6 27.62 28.67 6.41
C SER A 6 26.77 29.01 5.18
N GLY A 7 26.83 30.26 4.71
CA GLY A 7 26.01 30.79 3.62
C GLY A 7 24.51 30.83 3.93
N LYS A 8 24.09 30.49 5.16
CA LYS A 8 22.68 30.43 5.54
C LYS A 8 22.15 31.81 5.90
N TRP A 9 20.85 31.98 5.66
CA TRP A 9 20.11 33.20 5.90
C TRP A 9 19.15 33.04 7.07
N TYR A 10 18.96 34.14 7.80
CA TYR A 10 17.94 34.29 8.82
C TYR A 10 17.15 35.57 8.52
N ILE A 11 15.84 35.43 8.43
CA ILE A 11 14.90 36.54 8.28
C ILE A 11 14.15 36.69 9.61
N GLY A 12 13.95 37.92 10.06
CA GLY A 12 13.24 38.22 11.29
C GLY A 12 13.15 39.72 11.53
N VAL A 13 12.11 40.14 12.24
CA VAL A 13 11.92 41.54 12.64
C VAL A 13 12.70 41.88 13.90
N ARG A 14 13.26 43.09 13.90
CA ARG A 14 13.90 43.74 15.05
C ARG A 14 13.14 45.01 15.37
N MET A 15 12.95 45.27 16.66
CA MET A 15 12.50 46.56 17.16
C MET A 15 13.70 47.26 17.78
N CYS A 16 13.92 48.51 17.38
CA CYS A 16 14.85 49.42 18.04
C CYS A 16 13.99 50.38 18.89
N PRO A 17 14.22 50.47 20.21
CA PRO A 17 13.59 51.50 21.03
C PRO A 17 13.98 52.89 20.53
N GLU A 18 13.03 53.83 20.55
CA GLU A 18 13.31 55.22 20.15
C GLU A 18 14.44 55.80 21.01
N GLY A 19 15.44 56.40 20.36
CA GLY A 19 16.57 57.07 21.03
C GLY A 19 17.77 56.19 21.44
N VAL A 20 17.74 54.86 21.19
CA VAL A 20 18.78 53.93 21.71
C VAL A 20 19.74 53.41 20.61
N GLY A 21 19.71 53.99 19.40
CA GLY A 21 20.68 53.72 18.33
C GLY A 21 20.06 53.40 16.99
N SER A 22 20.91 53.30 15.96
CA SER A 22 20.45 53.03 14.59
C SER A 22 20.19 51.52 14.39
N PRO A 23 19.32 51.12 13.44
CA PRO A 23 19.15 49.71 13.10
C PRO A 23 20.44 49.02 12.59
N GLU A 24 21.47 49.79 12.22
CA GLU A 24 22.74 49.30 11.71
C GLU A 24 23.64 48.78 12.84
N ASP A 25 23.56 49.40 14.02
CA ASP A 25 24.40 49.07 15.19
C ASP A 25 23.98 47.76 15.90
N ASP A 26 22.73 47.32 15.69
CA ASP A 26 22.21 46.06 16.26
C ASP A 26 22.69 44.83 15.45
N ILE A 27 23.93 44.43 15.68
CA ILE A 27 24.58 43.27 15.05
C ILE A 27 24.29 41.97 15.82
N LYS A 28 23.80 42.05 17.07
CA LYS A 28 23.65 40.90 17.97
C LYS A 28 22.51 39.98 17.54
N TYR A 29 22.83 38.74 17.18
CA TYR A 29 21.83 37.70 16.92
C TYR A 29 21.20 37.17 18.23
N GLN A 30 19.87 37.19 18.35
CA GLN A 30 19.15 36.84 19.58
C GLN A 30 18.22 35.62 19.45
N SER A 31 18.28 34.88 18.34
CA SER A 31 17.41 33.71 18.15
C SER A 31 18.01 32.41 18.72
N SER A 32 17.15 31.51 19.17
CA SER A 32 17.45 30.23 19.81
C SER A 32 17.78 29.09 18.84
N SER A 33 18.44 29.39 17.71
CA SER A 33 18.78 28.36 16.72
C SER A 33 19.62 27.25 17.36
N SER A 34 19.29 26.00 17.04
CA SER A 34 20.07 24.83 17.45
C SER A 34 21.39 24.68 16.68
N ASP A 35 21.55 25.41 15.57
CA ASP A 35 22.74 25.37 14.73
C ASP A 35 23.87 26.19 15.38
N LYS A 36 24.82 25.50 16.02
CA LYS A 36 25.99 26.10 16.68
C LYS A 36 26.89 26.84 15.70
N ALA A 37 27.05 26.31 14.49
CA ALA A 37 27.88 26.92 13.45
C ALA A 37 27.30 28.28 13.06
N PHE A 38 25.99 28.35 12.84
CA PHE A 38 25.33 29.63 12.56
C PHE A 38 25.39 30.60 13.74
N ARG A 39 25.31 30.12 14.99
CA ARG A 39 25.26 30.99 16.18
C ARG A 39 26.57 31.73 16.44
N LEU A 40 27.70 31.02 16.37
CA LEU A 40 29.00 31.51 16.84
C LEU A 40 29.77 32.32 15.80
N GLN A 41 29.34 32.28 14.54
CA GLN A 41 30.03 32.95 13.44
C GLN A 41 29.66 34.43 13.31
N PRO A 42 30.57 35.25 12.75
CA PRO A 42 30.26 36.63 12.37
C PRO A 42 29.13 36.62 11.32
N LYS A 43 28.25 37.61 11.41
CA LYS A 43 27.04 37.71 10.58
C LYS A 43 26.98 39.08 9.97
N THR A 44 26.65 39.12 8.69
CA THR A 44 26.30 40.36 8.01
C THR A 44 24.80 40.60 8.14
N LYS A 45 24.44 41.83 8.47
CA LYS A 45 23.05 42.28 8.55
C LYS A 45 22.73 43.08 7.28
N LEU A 46 21.64 42.70 6.63
CA LEU A 46 21.05 43.44 5.53
C LEU A 46 19.67 43.92 6.01
N ILE A 47 19.42 45.22 5.91
CA ILE A 47 18.12 45.81 6.20
C ILE A 47 17.30 45.76 4.92
N LEU A 48 16.19 45.02 4.94
CA LEU A 48 15.32 44.88 3.77
C LEU A 48 14.31 46.03 3.69
N THR A 49 13.59 46.27 4.78
CA THR A 49 12.57 47.33 4.88
C THR A 49 12.62 47.99 6.25
N ARG A 50 12.27 49.28 6.31
CA ARG A 50 12.08 50.04 7.54
C ARG A 50 10.60 50.35 7.70
N HIS A 51 10.08 50.18 8.91
CA HIS A 51 8.67 50.43 9.23
C HIS A 51 8.57 51.16 10.57
N SER A 52 7.61 52.08 10.69
CA SER A 52 7.41 52.88 11.91
C SER A 52 6.74 52.08 13.03
N SER A 53 6.02 51.00 12.71
CA SER A 53 5.29 50.19 13.69
C SER A 53 5.53 48.69 13.52
N ARG A 54 5.30 47.93 14.60
CA ARG A 54 5.57 46.47 14.64
C ARG A 54 4.66 45.66 13.73
N GLN A 55 3.38 46.02 13.62
CA GLN A 55 2.40 45.24 12.87
C GLN A 55 2.73 45.16 11.35
N PRO A 56 3.01 46.28 10.66
CA PRO A 56 3.50 46.25 9.27
C PRO A 56 4.80 45.49 9.11
N ALA A 57 5.73 45.59 10.07
CA ALA A 57 6.99 44.85 10.02
C ALA A 57 6.76 43.32 10.07
N LEU A 58 5.85 42.84 10.94
CA LEU A 58 5.47 41.43 11.01
C LEU A 58 4.76 40.94 9.74
N GLN A 59 3.93 41.78 9.13
CA GLN A 59 3.29 41.46 7.85
C GLN A 59 4.33 41.31 6.73
N ALA A 60 5.30 42.25 6.64
CA ALA A 60 6.39 42.17 5.69
C ALA A 60 7.24 40.90 5.89
N GLU A 61 7.57 40.55 7.15
CA GLU A 61 8.27 39.31 7.47
C GLU A 61 7.51 38.07 7.00
N ARG A 62 6.20 38.00 7.29
CA ARG A 62 5.35 36.89 6.86
C ARG A 62 5.35 36.74 5.33
N LEU A 63 5.27 37.85 4.58
CA LEU A 63 5.31 37.83 3.12
C LEU A 63 6.65 37.31 2.60
N LEU A 64 7.76 37.78 3.17
CA LEU A 64 9.10 37.30 2.80
C LEU A 64 9.29 35.82 3.14
N HIS A 65 8.79 35.39 4.30
CA HIS A 65 8.84 33.99 4.71
C HIS A 65 8.09 33.06 3.75
N LEU A 66 6.92 33.50 3.27
CA LEU A 66 6.13 32.77 2.28
C LEU A 66 6.79 32.77 0.90
N PHE A 67 7.29 33.93 0.46
CA PHE A 67 7.94 34.10 -0.83
C PHE A 67 9.18 33.20 -0.97
N TYR A 68 10.07 33.22 0.02
CA TYR A 68 11.30 32.43 0.02
C TYR A 68 11.12 31.00 0.56
N LYS A 69 9.91 30.63 0.99
CA LYS A 69 9.59 29.32 1.60
C LYS A 69 10.62 28.91 2.65
N VAL A 70 10.86 29.80 3.60
CA VAL A 70 12.02 29.75 4.50
C VAL A 70 12.11 28.46 5.33
N VAL A 71 10.99 27.80 5.64
CA VAL A 71 10.98 26.56 6.42
C VAL A 71 11.34 25.33 5.59
N ALA A 72 10.97 25.33 4.31
CA ALA A 72 11.24 24.22 3.40
C ALA A 72 12.64 24.28 2.80
N SER A 73 13.18 25.50 2.68
CA SER A 73 14.48 25.75 2.05
C SER A 73 15.65 25.43 3.00
N ARG A 74 16.67 24.76 2.47
CA ARG A 74 17.92 24.44 3.20
C ARG A 74 18.80 25.68 3.45
N TYR A 75 18.58 26.75 2.68
CA TYR A 75 19.38 27.97 2.76
C TYR A 75 19.00 28.87 3.95
N PHE A 76 17.85 28.62 4.57
CA PHE A 76 17.38 29.40 5.71
C PHE A 76 17.50 28.63 7.02
N VAL A 77 17.79 29.35 8.10
CA VAL A 77 17.85 28.80 9.46
C VAL A 77 16.47 28.80 10.12
N ASN A 78 15.53 29.58 9.58
CA ASN A 78 14.15 29.68 10.06
C ASN A 78 13.46 28.31 10.01
N ARG A 79 13.02 27.80 11.17
CA ARG A 79 12.32 26.50 11.28
C ARG A 79 10.80 26.63 11.39
N ALA A 80 10.29 27.85 11.31
CA ALA A 80 8.89 28.20 11.40
C ALA A 80 8.61 29.45 10.55
N TYR A 81 7.41 29.52 10.00
CA TYR A 81 6.81 30.72 9.44
C TYR A 81 6.34 31.64 10.56
N GLN A 82 6.42 32.95 10.32
CA GLN A 82 5.94 33.97 11.25
C GLN A 82 4.46 34.21 10.97
N THR A 83 3.64 34.24 12.03
CA THR A 83 2.25 34.71 11.96
C THR A 83 2.11 36.01 12.77
N LEU A 84 0.95 36.65 12.70
CA LEU A 84 0.69 37.88 13.47
C LEU A 84 0.71 37.63 14.99
N THR A 85 0.32 36.42 15.40
CA THR A 85 0.15 36.03 16.81
C THR A 85 1.18 35.02 17.30
N GLY A 86 1.95 34.37 16.41
CA GLY A 86 2.89 33.33 16.80
C GLY A 86 3.70 32.77 15.64
N PHE A 87 3.90 31.44 15.63
CA PHE A 87 4.74 30.74 14.68
C PHE A 87 4.06 29.47 14.16
N ASP A 88 4.21 29.19 12.87
CA ASP A 88 3.73 27.95 12.24
C ASP A 88 4.91 27.10 11.74
N ARG A 89 4.95 25.81 12.10
CA ARG A 89 6.00 24.87 11.70
C ARG A 89 5.58 23.95 10.54
N SER A 90 4.48 24.26 9.89
CA SER A 90 4.02 23.56 8.69
C SER A 90 5.14 23.48 7.65
N GLY A 91 5.31 22.31 7.05
CA GLY A 91 6.36 22.06 6.06
C GLY A 91 7.76 21.77 6.62
N ALA A 92 8.00 21.90 7.93
CA ALA A 92 9.27 21.51 8.53
C ALA A 92 9.52 20.00 8.38
N GLN A 93 10.61 19.63 7.71
CA GLN A 93 10.97 18.23 7.50
C GLN A 93 11.88 17.73 8.63
N HIS A 94 11.61 16.51 9.11
CA HIS A 94 12.53 15.79 9.99
C HIS A 94 13.77 15.36 9.21
N SER A 95 14.95 15.44 9.84
CA SER A 95 16.18 14.86 9.29
C SER A 95 16.06 13.34 9.20
N GLN A 96 16.83 12.73 8.30
CA GLN A 96 16.84 11.27 8.14
C GLN A 96 17.19 10.58 9.45
N GLU A 97 18.22 11.06 10.16
CA GLU A 97 18.59 10.55 11.49
C GLU A 97 17.45 10.64 12.51
N SER A 98 16.65 11.71 12.48
CA SER A 98 15.51 11.86 13.40
C SER A 98 14.41 10.85 13.06
N LYS A 99 14.13 10.65 11.77
CA LYS A 99 13.17 9.64 11.31
C LYS A 99 13.62 8.24 11.71
N ASP A 100 14.91 7.95 11.59
CA ASP A 100 15.48 6.65 11.96
C ASP A 100 15.41 6.43 13.47
N LYS A 101 15.68 7.45 14.29
CA LYS A 101 15.51 7.38 15.75
C LYS A 101 14.06 7.11 16.15
N ILE A 102 13.10 7.81 15.54
CA ILE A 102 11.67 7.60 15.79
C ILE A 102 11.26 6.19 15.34
N SER A 103 11.74 5.75 14.18
CA SER A 103 11.48 4.42 13.64
C SER A 103 12.01 3.33 14.58
N LYS A 104 13.29 3.39 14.98
CA LYS A 104 13.91 2.47 15.94
C LYS A 104 13.15 2.44 17.27
N ALA A 105 12.76 3.60 17.80
CA ALA A 105 12.02 3.68 19.07
C ALA A 105 10.60 3.10 19.00
N ARG A 106 10.00 3.00 17.81
CA ARG A 106 8.65 2.45 17.59
C ARG A 106 8.69 0.99 17.12
N MET A 107 9.81 0.54 16.58
CA MET A 107 9.97 -0.80 16.05
C MET A 107 9.70 -1.84 17.15
N GLY A 108 8.83 -2.81 16.87
CA GLY A 108 8.50 -3.90 17.79
C GLY A 108 7.57 -3.52 18.96
N LYS A 109 7.18 -2.25 19.11
CA LYS A 109 6.19 -1.87 20.14
C LYS A 109 4.80 -2.35 19.74
N MET A 110 4.32 -3.36 20.46
CA MET A 110 2.94 -3.81 20.39
C MET A 110 2.14 -3.30 21.59
N HIS A 111 0.86 -3.02 21.40
CA HIS A 111 -0.03 -2.76 22.53
C HIS A 111 -0.09 -3.98 23.45
N THR A 112 -0.04 -3.73 24.76
CA THR A 112 -0.27 -4.77 25.78
C THR A 112 -1.68 -5.32 25.68
N GLN A 113 -1.91 -6.52 26.22
CA GLN A 113 -3.22 -7.15 26.19
C GLN A 113 -4.27 -6.27 26.88
N ASP A 114 -3.98 -5.77 28.08
CA ASP A 114 -4.82 -4.81 28.80
C ASP A 114 -5.17 -3.55 27.97
N THR A 115 -4.21 -3.00 27.21
CA THR A 115 -4.48 -1.85 26.33
C THR A 115 -5.42 -2.24 25.17
N LYS A 116 -5.27 -3.43 24.61
CA LYS A 116 -6.15 -3.93 23.55
C LYS A 116 -7.56 -4.14 24.07
N ASP A 117 -7.69 -4.68 25.28
CA ASP A 117 -8.98 -4.96 25.90
C ASP A 117 -9.72 -3.64 26.20
N LYS A 118 -9.03 -2.63 26.76
CA LYS A 118 -9.58 -1.27 26.93
C LYS A 118 -10.02 -0.62 25.61
N MET A 119 -9.22 -0.75 24.54
CA MET A 119 -9.62 -0.26 23.21
C MET A 119 -10.83 -1.00 22.64
N SER A 120 -10.94 -2.31 22.91
CA SER A 120 -12.07 -3.15 22.49
C SER A 120 -13.34 -2.75 23.22
N GLU A 121 -13.30 -2.63 24.54
CA GLU A 121 -14.42 -2.18 25.37
C GLU A 121 -14.91 -0.79 24.96
N ALA A 122 -13.99 0.16 24.72
CA ALA A 122 -14.35 1.50 24.27
C ALA A 122 -15.08 1.52 22.91
N ARG A 123 -14.85 0.51 22.06
CA ARG A 123 -15.48 0.35 20.74
C ARG A 123 -16.74 -0.53 20.79
N LYS A 124 -16.92 -1.33 21.83
CA LYS A 124 -18.07 -2.23 21.98
C LYS A 124 -19.35 -1.40 22.05
N GLY A 125 -20.34 -1.74 21.23
CA GLY A 125 -21.63 -1.05 21.19
C GLY A 125 -21.63 0.31 20.46
N LYS A 126 -20.49 0.76 19.90
CA LYS A 126 -20.41 1.99 19.10
C LYS A 126 -20.14 1.63 17.63
N PRO A 127 -21.18 1.30 16.84
CA PRO A 127 -20.98 1.04 15.42
C PRO A 127 -20.38 2.28 14.78
N GLY A 128 -19.32 2.09 13.99
CA GLY A 128 -18.74 3.18 13.20
C GLY A 128 -19.82 3.80 12.31
N LYS A 129 -19.84 5.13 12.17
CA LYS A 129 -20.79 5.79 11.27
C LYS A 129 -20.61 5.24 9.85
N PRO A 130 -21.70 4.81 9.17
CA PRO A 130 -21.60 4.37 7.78
C PRO A 130 -21.06 5.53 6.93
N HIS A 131 -20.17 5.21 5.99
CA HIS A 131 -19.69 6.21 5.03
C HIS A 131 -20.86 6.76 4.20
N SER A 132 -20.88 8.09 3.99
CA SER A 132 -21.81 8.72 3.05
C SER A 132 -21.59 8.20 1.63
N GLN A 133 -22.60 8.33 0.77
CA GLN A 133 -22.51 7.87 -0.61
C GLN A 133 -21.37 8.56 -1.36
N GLU A 134 -21.24 9.88 -1.23
CA GLU A 134 -20.11 10.64 -1.79
C GLU A 134 -18.74 10.13 -1.34
N THR A 135 -18.62 9.70 -0.07
CA THR A 135 -17.36 9.17 0.45
C THR A 135 -17.06 7.79 -0.14
N LYS A 136 -18.09 6.94 -0.31
CA LYS A 136 -17.94 5.64 -0.98
C LYS A 136 -17.54 5.82 -2.43
N ASP A 137 -18.12 6.78 -3.13
CA ASP A 137 -17.82 7.07 -4.53
C ASP A 137 -16.38 7.57 -4.68
N LYS A 138 -15.93 8.51 -3.83
CA LYS A 138 -14.51 8.95 -3.78
C LYS A 138 -13.54 7.80 -3.51
N ILE A 139 -13.89 6.89 -2.60
CA ILE A 139 -13.06 5.70 -2.33
C ILE A 139 -13.04 4.76 -3.54
N SER A 140 -14.18 4.59 -4.21
CA SER A 140 -14.32 3.76 -5.41
C SER A 140 -13.51 4.31 -6.57
N GLU A 141 -13.66 5.60 -6.89
CA GLU A 141 -12.88 6.31 -7.91
C GLU A 141 -11.39 6.22 -7.62
N ALA A 142 -10.98 6.51 -6.38
CA ALA A 142 -9.58 6.42 -5.98
C ALA A 142 -9.01 5.00 -6.05
N ARG A 143 -9.83 3.95 -6.09
CA ARG A 143 -9.39 2.55 -6.21
C ARG A 143 -9.51 2.01 -7.64
N THR A 144 -10.39 2.60 -8.45
CA THR A 144 -10.61 2.18 -9.82
C THR A 144 -9.33 2.43 -10.64
N GLY A 145 -8.92 1.44 -11.42
CA GLY A 145 -7.71 1.52 -12.26
C GLY A 145 -6.37 1.31 -11.53
N LYS A 146 -6.34 1.21 -10.19
CA LYS A 146 -5.11 0.91 -9.46
C LYS A 146 -4.74 -0.56 -9.57
N THR A 147 -3.91 -0.90 -10.55
CA THR A 147 -3.27 -2.22 -10.64
C THR A 147 -1.90 -2.20 -9.98
N HIS A 148 -1.55 -3.27 -9.26
CA HIS A 148 -0.18 -3.44 -8.76
C HIS A 148 0.84 -3.46 -9.90
N SER A 149 1.99 -2.80 -9.69
CA SER A 149 3.13 -2.88 -10.62
C SER A 149 3.64 -4.32 -10.75
N GLN A 150 4.32 -4.64 -11.85
CA GLN A 150 4.84 -5.99 -12.07
C GLN A 150 5.82 -6.40 -10.96
N GLU A 151 6.71 -5.51 -10.55
CA GLU A 151 7.63 -5.74 -9.42
C GLU A 151 6.90 -6.07 -8.11
N THR A 152 5.77 -5.40 -7.84
CA THR A 152 4.95 -5.66 -6.66
C THR A 152 4.24 -7.02 -6.77
N LYS A 153 3.73 -7.37 -7.95
CA LYS A 153 3.13 -8.69 -8.21
C LYS A 153 4.16 -9.81 -7.99
N ASP A 154 5.39 -9.61 -8.43
CA ASP A 154 6.46 -10.59 -8.29
C ASP A 154 6.89 -10.76 -6.82
N LYS A 155 7.00 -9.67 -6.04
CA LYS A 155 7.25 -9.73 -4.59
C LYS A 155 6.12 -10.47 -3.87
N MET A 156 4.86 -10.18 -4.19
CA MET A 156 3.71 -10.90 -3.62
C MET A 156 3.74 -12.38 -3.98
N SER A 157 4.00 -12.73 -5.24
CA SER A 157 4.13 -14.10 -5.72
C SER A 157 5.22 -14.87 -4.98
N LYS A 158 6.44 -14.31 -4.89
CA LYS A 158 7.56 -14.89 -4.15
C LYS A 158 7.21 -15.12 -2.68
N SER A 159 6.54 -14.16 -2.04
CA SER A 159 6.15 -14.26 -0.62
C SER A 159 5.09 -15.33 -0.33
N ARG A 160 4.33 -15.75 -1.35
CA ARG A 160 3.27 -16.77 -1.25
C ARG A 160 3.75 -18.14 -1.72
N LYS A 161 4.75 -18.19 -2.60
CA LYS A 161 5.34 -19.43 -3.08
C LYS A 161 5.93 -20.22 -1.91
N GLY A 162 5.53 -21.48 -1.77
CA GLY A 162 6.00 -22.38 -0.70
C GLY A 162 5.26 -22.27 0.63
N LYS A 163 4.29 -21.36 0.80
CA LYS A 163 3.44 -21.35 1.99
C LYS A 163 2.40 -22.47 1.91
N THR A 164 2.72 -23.62 2.49
CA THR A 164 1.76 -24.70 2.72
C THR A 164 1.11 -24.55 4.09
N HIS A 165 -0.19 -24.84 4.18
CA HIS A 165 -0.86 -24.95 5.47
C HIS A 165 -0.19 -26.03 6.34
N SER A 166 -0.11 -25.79 7.66
CA SER A 166 0.35 -26.81 8.62
C SER A 166 -0.55 -28.05 8.56
N GLN A 167 -0.03 -29.19 8.99
CA GLN A 167 -0.77 -30.45 8.97
C GLN A 167 -2.08 -30.34 9.77
N GLU A 168 -2.03 -29.77 10.98
CA GLU A 168 -3.23 -29.52 11.80
C GLU A 168 -4.28 -28.65 11.07
N THR A 169 -3.83 -27.66 10.29
CA THR A 169 -4.76 -26.79 9.55
C THR A 169 -5.39 -27.55 8.38
N LYS A 170 -4.61 -28.39 7.69
CA LYS A 170 -5.14 -29.27 6.63
C LYS A 170 -6.16 -30.24 7.20
N ASP A 171 -5.92 -30.81 8.37
CA ASP A 171 -6.83 -31.74 9.02
C ASP A 171 -8.13 -31.07 9.45
N LYS A 172 -8.08 -29.85 10.00
CA LYS A 172 -9.28 -29.04 10.30
C LYS A 172 -10.10 -28.75 9.04
N ILE A 173 -9.45 -28.35 7.95
CA ILE A 173 -10.12 -28.11 6.66
C ILE A 173 -10.72 -29.41 6.10
N SER A 174 -10.01 -30.52 6.21
CA SER A 174 -10.46 -31.85 5.78
C SER A 174 -11.71 -32.29 6.55
N GLN A 175 -11.69 -32.19 7.88
CA GLN A 175 -12.83 -32.54 8.73
C GLN A 175 -14.06 -31.68 8.42
N ALA A 176 -13.89 -30.37 8.24
CA ALA A 176 -14.98 -29.47 7.86
C ALA A 176 -15.60 -29.84 6.49
N ARG A 177 -14.80 -30.38 5.55
CA ARG A 177 -15.25 -30.77 4.21
C ARG A 177 -15.76 -32.21 4.11
N LYS A 178 -15.40 -33.08 5.06
CA LYS A 178 -15.71 -34.52 5.04
C LYS A 178 -17.22 -34.81 4.95
N GLY A 179 -18.06 -33.91 5.45
CA GLY A 179 -19.52 -34.01 5.38
C GLY A 179 -20.18 -33.37 4.15
N MET A 180 -19.44 -32.66 3.30
CA MET A 180 -19.96 -31.93 2.13
C MET A 180 -19.55 -32.54 0.79
N LEU A 181 -18.57 -33.44 0.77
CA LEU A 181 -18.10 -34.07 -0.46
C LEU A 181 -19.17 -35.08 -0.95
N GLY A 182 -19.72 -34.83 -2.14
CA GLY A 182 -20.64 -35.77 -2.81
C GLY A 182 -22.11 -35.72 -2.37
N LYS A 183 -22.51 -34.85 -1.43
CA LYS A 183 -23.94 -34.70 -1.08
C LYS A 183 -24.66 -33.87 -2.16
N PRO A 184 -25.68 -34.42 -2.86
CA PRO A 184 -26.52 -33.62 -3.73
C PRO A 184 -27.26 -32.57 -2.91
N HIS A 185 -27.44 -31.38 -3.46
CA HIS A 185 -28.27 -30.36 -2.81
C HIS A 185 -29.69 -30.89 -2.62
N SER A 186 -30.31 -30.58 -1.47
CA SER A 186 -31.71 -30.92 -1.21
C SER A 186 -32.63 -30.30 -2.26
N GLN A 187 -33.79 -30.90 -2.48
CA GLN A 187 -34.77 -30.44 -3.47
C GLN A 187 -35.15 -28.97 -3.23
N GLU A 188 -35.44 -28.60 -1.97
CA GLU A 188 -35.74 -27.22 -1.60
C GLU A 188 -34.59 -26.24 -1.91
N THR A 189 -33.34 -26.66 -1.70
CA THR A 189 -32.18 -25.81 -2.00
C THR A 189 -32.00 -25.65 -3.50
N ARG A 190 -32.24 -26.72 -4.28
CA ARG A 190 -32.25 -26.66 -5.74
C ARG A 190 -33.34 -25.73 -6.27
N ASP A 191 -34.53 -25.76 -5.68
CA ASP A 191 -35.64 -24.89 -6.07
C ASP A 191 -35.36 -23.43 -5.72
N LYS A 192 -34.78 -23.14 -4.55
CA LYS A 192 -34.31 -21.79 -4.18
C LYS A 192 -33.25 -21.27 -5.15
N MET A 193 -32.25 -22.08 -5.50
CA MET A 193 -31.25 -21.72 -6.51
C MET A 193 -31.90 -21.49 -7.88
N ARG A 194 -32.82 -22.37 -8.29
CA ARG A 194 -33.55 -22.25 -9.56
C ARG A 194 -34.36 -20.96 -9.62
N GLN A 195 -35.11 -20.62 -8.56
CA GLN A 195 -35.85 -19.37 -8.46
C GLN A 195 -34.92 -18.15 -8.50
N ALA A 196 -33.82 -18.18 -7.75
CA ALA A 196 -32.86 -17.08 -7.70
C ALA A 196 -32.17 -16.81 -9.05
N HIS A 197 -32.05 -17.82 -9.91
CA HIS A 197 -31.48 -17.72 -11.25
C HIS A 197 -32.52 -17.59 -12.37
N LYS A 198 -33.81 -17.78 -12.08
CA LYS A 198 -34.90 -17.67 -13.06
C LYS A 198 -34.94 -16.24 -13.61
N GLY A 199 -34.83 -16.09 -14.94
CA GLY A 199 -34.93 -14.80 -15.62
C GLY A 199 -33.63 -13.96 -15.66
N LYS A 200 -32.56 -14.36 -14.95
CA LYS A 200 -31.28 -13.65 -15.02
C LYS A 200 -30.54 -14.00 -16.32
N LYS A 201 -30.80 -13.23 -17.38
CA LYS A 201 -30.02 -13.30 -18.63
C LYS A 201 -28.77 -12.43 -18.49
N LEU A 202 -27.63 -12.94 -18.97
CA LEU A 202 -26.43 -12.11 -19.10
C LEU A 202 -26.71 -10.94 -20.05
N THR A 203 -26.30 -9.74 -19.65
CA THR A 203 -26.37 -8.54 -20.50
C THR A 203 -25.45 -8.68 -21.70
N GLN A 204 -25.79 -8.00 -22.81
CA GLN A 204 -25.05 -8.10 -24.05
C GLN A 204 -23.57 -7.71 -23.87
N VAL A 205 -23.31 -6.58 -23.18
CA VAL A 205 -21.97 -6.13 -22.80
C VAL A 205 -21.17 -7.20 -22.05
N THR A 206 -21.82 -7.98 -21.18
CA THR A 206 -21.13 -9.04 -20.42
C THR A 206 -20.83 -10.26 -21.31
N LYS A 207 -21.73 -10.59 -22.25
CA LYS A 207 -21.48 -11.64 -23.25
C LYS A 207 -20.33 -11.29 -24.16
N ASP A 208 -20.25 -10.03 -24.60
CA ASP A 208 -19.19 -9.55 -25.49
C ASP A 208 -17.82 -9.60 -24.79
N LYS A 209 -17.73 -9.18 -23.52
CA LYS A 209 -16.52 -9.34 -22.69
C LYS A 209 -16.10 -10.80 -22.50
N ILE A 210 -17.06 -11.70 -22.29
CA ILE A 210 -16.78 -13.14 -22.18
C ILE A 210 -16.29 -13.69 -23.53
N SER A 211 -16.87 -13.23 -24.63
CA SER A 211 -16.48 -13.61 -26.00
C SER A 211 -15.07 -13.13 -26.33
N GLU A 212 -14.75 -11.86 -26.07
CA GLU A 212 -13.41 -11.29 -26.24
C GLU A 212 -12.38 -12.00 -25.37
N ALA A 213 -12.68 -12.28 -24.10
CA ALA A 213 -11.79 -13.02 -23.22
C ALA A 213 -11.60 -14.50 -23.62
N ARG A 214 -12.42 -15.01 -24.54
CA ARG A 214 -12.30 -16.36 -25.13
C ARG A 214 -11.60 -16.33 -26.49
N LYS A 215 -11.75 -15.27 -27.27
CA LYS A 215 -10.98 -15.03 -28.51
C LYS A 215 -9.50 -14.92 -28.16
N GLY A 216 -8.67 -15.86 -28.64
CA GLY A 216 -7.24 -15.93 -28.33
C GLY A 216 -6.87 -16.85 -27.16
N ARG A 217 -7.84 -17.41 -26.43
CA ARG A 217 -7.58 -18.65 -25.70
C ARG A 217 -7.62 -19.78 -26.70
N ASP A 218 -6.46 -20.06 -27.28
CA ASP A 218 -6.25 -21.30 -28.01
C ASP A 218 -6.45 -22.45 -27.03
N CYS A 219 -7.67 -22.96 -26.98
CA CYS A 219 -7.94 -24.16 -26.23
C CYS A 219 -7.14 -25.25 -26.93
N GLN A 220 -5.99 -25.60 -26.37
CA GLN A 220 -5.18 -26.77 -26.74
C GLN A 220 -6.00 -28.07 -26.85
N ARG A 221 -7.28 -28.03 -26.45
CA ARG A 221 -8.30 -29.06 -26.61
C ARG A 221 -8.60 -29.41 -28.08
N HIS A 222 -8.39 -28.49 -29.03
CA HIS A 222 -8.69 -28.72 -30.45
C HIS A 222 -7.49 -28.70 -31.40
N SER A 223 -6.26 -28.56 -30.90
CA SER A 223 -5.05 -28.75 -31.72
C SER A 223 -5.02 -30.19 -32.26
N GLN A 224 -4.78 -30.32 -33.57
CA GLN A 224 -4.68 -31.60 -34.26
C GLN A 224 -3.62 -32.50 -33.60
N GLU A 225 -2.51 -31.90 -33.18
CA GLU A 225 -1.40 -32.58 -32.51
C GLU A 225 -1.81 -33.27 -31.19
N ARG A 226 -2.76 -32.68 -30.44
CA ARG A 226 -3.28 -33.29 -29.21
C ARG A 226 -4.26 -34.42 -29.52
N LYS A 227 -5.10 -34.27 -30.56
CA LYS A 227 -5.97 -35.36 -31.03
C LYS A 227 -5.13 -36.56 -31.46
N ASP A 228 -4.03 -36.31 -32.15
CA ASP A 228 -3.08 -37.35 -32.58
C ASP A 228 -2.39 -38.02 -31.38
N LYS A 229 -1.99 -37.25 -30.35
CA LYS A 229 -1.43 -37.80 -29.11
C LYS A 229 -2.44 -38.68 -28.36
N ILE A 230 -3.70 -38.25 -28.27
CA ILE A 230 -4.78 -39.03 -27.63
C ILE A 230 -5.07 -40.29 -28.45
N SER A 231 -5.14 -40.17 -29.78
CA SER A 231 -5.37 -41.30 -30.69
C SER A 231 -4.25 -42.35 -30.60
N LYS A 232 -2.98 -41.91 -30.61
CA LYS A 232 -1.80 -42.78 -30.42
C LYS A 232 -1.82 -43.47 -29.05
N SER A 233 -2.17 -42.75 -27.99
CA SER A 233 -2.28 -43.32 -26.64
C SER A 233 -3.40 -44.37 -26.52
N ILE A 234 -4.53 -44.14 -27.17
CA ILE A 234 -5.66 -45.09 -27.20
C ILE A 234 -5.26 -46.33 -27.99
N LYS A 235 -4.62 -46.17 -29.16
CA LYS A 235 -4.13 -47.28 -29.99
C LYS A 235 -3.13 -48.15 -29.23
N TYR A 236 -2.14 -47.54 -28.58
CA TYR A 236 -1.16 -48.24 -27.75
C TYR A 236 -1.81 -48.99 -26.58
N TRP A 237 -2.83 -48.42 -25.94
CA TRP A 237 -3.57 -49.09 -24.87
C TRP A 237 -4.33 -50.33 -25.38
N TRP A 238 -4.96 -50.25 -26.55
CA TRP A 238 -5.62 -51.39 -27.19
C TRP A 238 -4.64 -52.47 -27.65
N GLU A 239 -3.52 -52.09 -28.27
CA GLU A 239 -2.46 -53.03 -28.68
C GLU A 239 -1.86 -53.76 -27.49
N ARG A 240 -1.55 -53.03 -26.41
CA ARG A 240 -1.03 -53.62 -25.18
C ARG A 240 -2.05 -54.54 -24.51
N ARG A 241 -3.33 -54.18 -24.51
CA ARG A 241 -4.41 -55.02 -23.99
C ARG A 241 -4.60 -56.30 -24.81
N ARG A 242 -4.48 -56.21 -26.14
CA ARG A 242 -4.54 -57.35 -27.06
C ARG A 242 -3.36 -58.31 -26.85
N PHE A 243 -2.15 -57.76 -26.72
CA PHE A 243 -0.95 -58.54 -26.44
C PHE A 243 -1.03 -59.27 -25.08
N THR A 244 -1.56 -58.62 -24.04
CA THR A 244 -1.80 -59.29 -22.75
C THR A 244 -2.88 -60.37 -22.82
N SER A 245 -3.87 -60.24 -23.71
CA SER A 245 -4.88 -61.30 -23.90
C SER A 245 -4.37 -62.47 -24.74
N GLU A 246 -3.52 -62.23 -25.74
CA GLU A 246 -2.90 -63.27 -26.57
C GLU A 246 -1.90 -64.10 -25.75
N LYS A 247 -1.06 -63.44 -24.93
CA LYS A 247 -0.12 -64.12 -24.03
C LYS A 247 -0.80 -64.99 -22.97
N LEU A 248 -1.98 -64.57 -22.48
CA LEU A 248 -2.81 -65.37 -21.55
C LEU A 248 -3.50 -66.58 -22.21
N VAL A 249 -3.60 -66.60 -23.55
CA VAL A 249 -4.15 -67.73 -24.31
C VAL A 249 -3.04 -68.73 -24.66
N GLU A 250 -1.83 -68.25 -24.96
CA GLU A 250 -0.63 -69.09 -25.14
C GLU A 250 -0.24 -69.83 -23.85
N ASP A 251 -0.13 -69.14 -22.70
CA ASP A 251 0.17 -69.78 -21.40
C ASP A 251 -0.87 -70.87 -21.03
N ARG A 252 -2.15 -70.68 -21.40
CA ARG A 252 -3.22 -71.69 -21.17
C ARG A 252 -3.21 -72.85 -22.17
N SER A 253 -2.46 -72.75 -23.26
CA SER A 253 -2.31 -73.79 -24.28
C SER A 253 -1.08 -74.67 -24.03
N GLU A 254 -0.03 -74.09 -23.44
CA GLU A 254 1.18 -74.83 -23.00
C GLU A 254 0.89 -75.68 -21.75
N ASP A 255 0.03 -75.21 -20.83
CA ASP A 255 -0.43 -75.98 -19.66
C ASP A 255 -1.32 -77.19 -20.00
N ARG A 256 -1.72 -77.38 -21.28
CA ARG A 256 -2.51 -78.55 -21.73
C ARG A 256 -1.69 -79.67 -22.37
N HIS A 257 -0.36 -79.54 -22.42
CA HIS A 257 0.53 -80.55 -23.01
C HIS A 257 1.46 -81.26 -21.99
N VAL A 258 1.14 -81.16 -20.70
CA VAL A 258 1.84 -81.93 -19.65
C VAL A 258 0.82 -82.78 -18.88
N ILE A 259 0.47 -83.94 -19.46
CA ILE A 259 -0.04 -85.12 -18.76
C ILE A 259 0.72 -86.32 -19.31
#